data_AF-A0A948ANE0-F1
#
_entry.id   AF-A0A948ANE0-F1
#
_cell.length_a   1.000
_cell.length_b   1.000
_cell.length_c   1.000
_cell.angle_alpha   90.00
_cell.angle_beta   90.00
_cell.angle_gamma   90.00
#
_symmetry.space_group_name_H-M   'P 1'
#
loop_
_entity.id
_entity.type
_entity.pdbx_description
1 polymer ?
#
loop_
_entity_poly.entity_id
_entity_poly.type
_entity_poly.pdbx_seq_one_letter_code
_entity_poly.pdbx_strand_id
1 'polypeptide(L)' 'ASSPYESVGMDRARAELKAHFMSEFTAEVIKTEFPALARKMHVRTAVLNWSSRSLEVVEAR' A
#
# COMPACT_ATOMS: atom_id res chain seq x y z
N ALA A 1 -8.31 -2.25 6.53
CA ALA A 1 -9.03 -2.14 5.24
C ALA A 1 -8.35 -1.06 4.41
N SER A 2 -8.04 -1.32 3.13
CA SER A 2 -7.59 -0.26 2.22
C SER A 2 -8.73 0.75 2.05
N SER A 3 -8.41 2.05 2.08
CA SER A 3 -9.39 3.11 1.82
C SER A 3 -9.18 3.59 0.39
N PRO A 4 -10.14 3.37 -0.54
CA PRO A 4 -10.09 4.03 -1.83
C PRO A 4 -10.19 5.55 -1.63
N TYR A 5 -9.68 6.31 -2.59
CA TYR A 5 -9.86 7.75 -2.63
C TYR A 5 -10.87 8.13 -3.73
N GLU A 6 -11.72 9.11 -3.43
CA GLU A 6 -12.73 9.65 -4.35
C GLU A 6 -12.29 10.99 -4.96
N SER A 7 -11.51 11.78 -4.21
CA SER A 7 -11.03 13.09 -4.65
C SER A 7 -9.50 13.18 -4.67
N VAL A 8 -8.96 13.84 -5.68
CA VAL A 8 -7.52 14.16 -5.72
C VAL A 8 -7.20 15.18 -4.62
N GLY A 9 -5.99 15.12 -4.05
CA GLY A 9 -5.55 16.00 -2.97
C GLY A 9 -5.53 15.29 -1.62
N MET A 10 -6.27 15.81 -0.63
CA MET A 10 -6.20 15.31 0.75
C MET A 10 -6.59 13.84 0.88
N ASP A 11 -7.63 13.42 0.16
CA ASP A 11 -8.13 12.05 0.25
C ASP A 11 -7.14 11.05 -0.36
N ARG A 12 -6.61 11.36 -1.56
CA ARG A 12 -5.50 10.62 -2.15
C ARG A 12 -4.27 10.58 -1.23
N ALA A 13 -3.83 11.70 -0.66
CA ALA A 13 -2.68 11.74 0.24
C ALA A 13 -2.87 10.84 1.48
N ARG A 14 -4.10 10.78 2.02
CA ARG A 14 -4.45 9.89 3.13
C ARG A 14 -4.45 8.43 2.70
N ALA A 15 -4.95 8.12 1.51
CA ALA A 15 -4.93 6.77 0.95
C ALA A 15 -3.49 6.30 0.73
N GLU A 16 -2.61 7.15 0.20
CA GLU A 16 -1.19 6.85 0.00
C GLU A 16 -0.49 6.58 1.35
N LEU A 17 -0.68 7.45 2.36
CA LEU A 17 -0.11 7.24 3.69
C LEU A 17 -0.52 5.89 4.31
N LYS A 18 -1.80 5.54 4.21
CA LYS A 18 -2.31 4.24 4.70
C LYS A 18 -1.71 3.08 3.92
N ALA A 19 -1.61 3.20 2.60
CA ALA A 19 -1.06 2.16 1.75
C ALA A 19 0.41 1.89 2.08
N HIS A 20 1.22 2.96 2.24
CA HIS A 20 2.61 2.87 2.67
C HIS A 20 2.76 2.21 4.03
N PHE A 21 2.04 2.70 5.04
CA PHE A 21 2.09 2.11 6.37
C PHE A 21 1.73 0.63 6.33
N MET A 22 0.67 0.25 5.62
CA MET A 22 0.25 -1.15 5.54
C MET A 22 1.29 -2.04 4.85
N SER A 23 1.87 -1.59 3.73
CA SER A 23 2.83 -2.40 2.98
C SER A 23 4.14 -2.56 3.75
N GLU A 24 4.65 -1.49 4.36
CA GLU A 24 5.86 -1.49 5.18
C GLU A 24 5.68 -2.32 6.46
N PHE A 25 4.62 -2.03 7.22
CA PHE A 25 4.35 -2.75 8.47
C PHE A 25 4.19 -4.26 8.23
N THR A 26 3.41 -4.63 7.22
CA THR A 26 3.20 -6.06 6.89
C THR A 26 4.50 -6.70 6.42
N ALA A 27 5.30 -6.00 5.62
CA ALA A 27 6.60 -6.50 5.17
C ALA A 27 7.55 -6.74 6.35
N GLU A 28 7.60 -5.82 7.33
CA GLU A 28 8.43 -5.98 8.53
C GLU A 28 7.96 -7.12 9.43
N VAL A 29 6.65 -7.28 9.64
CA VAL A 29 6.10 -8.43 10.37
C VAL A 29 6.48 -9.74 9.67
N ILE A 30 6.34 -9.83 8.34
CA ILE A 30 6.68 -11.05 7.59
C ILE A 30 8.19 -11.31 7.61
N LYS A 31 9.03 -10.27 7.52
CA LYS A 31 10.49 -10.43 7.65
C LYS A 31 10.89 -10.99 9.00
N THR A 32 10.25 -10.52 10.07
CA THR A 32 10.56 -10.91 11.45
C THR A 32 10.05 -12.33 11.74
N GLU A 33 8.78 -12.61 11.45
CA GLU A 33 8.13 -13.86 11.84
C GLU A 33 8.34 -14.99 10.81
N PHE A 34 8.54 -14.66 9.53
CA PHE A 34 8.63 -15.63 8.43
C PHE A 34 9.78 -15.29 7.45
N PRO A 35 11.04 -15.28 7.90
CA PRO A 35 12.18 -14.81 7.09
C PRO A 35 12.38 -15.61 5.80
N ALA A 36 12.00 -16.90 5.77
CA ALA A 36 12.06 -17.71 4.55
C ALA A 36 11.00 -17.32 3.51
N LEU A 37 9.82 -16.90 3.96
CA LEU A 37 8.75 -16.40 3.10
C LEU A 37 9.09 -14.99 2.59
N ALA A 38 9.63 -14.13 3.47
CA ALA A 38 10.03 -12.77 3.13
C ALA A 38 11.00 -12.73 1.94
N ARG A 39 11.94 -13.68 1.84
CA ARG A 39 12.88 -13.79 0.70
C ARG A 39 12.21 -14.03 -0.66
N LYS A 40 10.97 -14.51 -0.68
CA LYS A 40 10.19 -14.79 -1.89
C LYS A 40 9.13 -13.73 -2.17
N MET A 41 9.00 -12.73 -1.29
CA MET A 41 7.90 -11.77 -1.36
C MET A 41 8.24 -10.59 -2.27
N HIS A 42 7.29 -10.21 -3.12
CA HIS A 42 7.31 -8.96 -3.86
C HIS A 42 6.35 -7.97 -3.21
N VAL A 43 6.84 -6.80 -2.83
CA VAL A 43 6.00 -5.74 -2.22
C VAL A 43 5.64 -4.73 -3.31
N ARG A 44 4.34 -4.42 -3.41
CA ARG A 44 3.79 -3.36 -4.25
C ARG A 44 2.84 -2.53 -3.40
N THR A 45 3.04 -1.22 -3.39
CA THR A 45 2.14 -0.28 -2.72
C THR A 45 1.28 0.37 -3.79
N ALA A 46 -0.04 0.43 -3.57
CA ALA A 46 -0.97 1.04 -4.50
C ALA A 46 -2.18 1.65 -3.79
N VAL A 47 -2.80 2.64 -4.42
CA VAL A 47 -4.06 3.27 -4.01
C VAL A 47 -5.13 3.03 -5.05
N LEU A 48 -6.38 2.87 -4.60
CA LEU A 48 -7.53 2.68 -5.49
C LEU A 48 -8.24 4.01 -5.70
N ASN A 49 -8.29 4.48 -6.95
CA ASN A 49 -9.19 5.55 -7.35
C ASN A 49 -10.60 4.99 -7.52
N TRP A 50 -11.54 5.48 -6.73
CA TRP A 50 -12.90 4.94 -6.73
C TRP A 50 -13.70 5.30 -7.99
N SER A 51 -13.47 6.49 -8.53
CA SER A 51 -14.20 7.01 -9.69
C SER A 51 -13.84 6.25 -10.96
N SER A 52 -12.55 6.10 -11.24
CA SER A 52 -12.04 5.38 -12.41
C SER A 52 -11.90 3.87 -12.19
N ARG A 53 -12.04 3.40 -10.95
CA ARG A 53 -11.73 2.01 -10.53
C ARG A 53 -10.30 1.57 -10.89
N SER A 54 -9.38 2.54 -11.04
CA SER A 54 -7.98 2.26 -11.33
C SER A 54 -7.18 2.02 -10.04
N LEU A 55 -6.38 0.96 -10.06
CA LEU A 55 -5.35 0.74 -9.04
C LEU A 55 -4.08 1.45 -9.50
N GLU A 56 -3.66 2.46 -8.76
CA GLU A 56 -2.48 3.28 -9.06
C GLU A 56 -1.32 2.88 -8.14
N VAL A 57 -0.22 2.40 -8.73
CA VAL A 57 0.99 2.08 -7.98
C VAL A 57 1.62 3.37 -7.47
N VAL A 58 1.95 3.39 -6.18
CA VAL A 58 2.66 4.50 -5.54
C VAL A 58 4.13 4.14 -5.39
N GLU A 59 5.02 5.07 -5.74
CA GLU A 59 6.46 4.87 -5.57
C GLU A 59 6.79 4.69 -4.09
N ALA A 60 7.73 3.78 -3.80
CA ALA A 60 8.26 3.64 -2.44
C ALA A 60 8.93 4.96 -2.01
N ARG A 61 8.68 5.36 -0.77
CA ARG A 61 9.33 6.53 -0.17
C ARG A 61 10.76 6.23 0.25
#